data_AF-A0A558A8A5-F1
#
_entry.id   AF-A0A558A8A5-F1
#
_cell.length_a   1.000
_cell.length_b   1.000
_cell.length_c   1.000
_cell.angle_alpha   90.00
_cell.angle_beta   90.00
_cell.angle_gamma   90.00
#
_symmetry.space_group_name_H-M   'P 1'
#
loop_
_entity.id
_entity.type
_entity.pdbx_description
1 polymer ?
#
loop_
_entity_poly.entity_id
_entity_poly.type
_entity_poly.pdbx_seq_one_letter_code
_entity_poly.pdbx_strand_id
1 'polypeptide(L)' 'MVAELGPIRHKASADWQGDYASGTDPGRRDYASFTEFADPDGNTWTIQERGYAAQSQGASAKARSRS' A
#
# COMPACT_ATOMS: atom_id res chain seq x y z
N MET A 1 -18.60 -18.47 8.34
CA MET A 1 -17.16 -18.31 8.64
C MET A 1 -16.75 -16.92 8.15
N VAL A 2 -15.93 -16.19 8.90
CA VAL A 2 -15.47 -14.84 8.54
C VAL A 2 -14.11 -14.98 7.85
N ALA A 3 -13.87 -14.18 6.82
CA ALA A 3 -12.58 -14.16 6.13
C ALA A 3 -11.50 -13.49 7.00
N GLU A 4 -10.25 -13.92 6.85
CA GLU A 4 -9.12 -13.41 7.64
C GLU A 4 -8.20 -12.54 6.79
N LEU A 5 -7.73 -11.43 7.37
CA LEU A 5 -6.77 -10.52 6.73
C LEU A 5 -5.45 -10.53 7.49
N GLY A 6 -4.36 -10.74 6.76
CA GLY A 6 -3.00 -10.66 7.26
C GLY A 6 -2.47 -9.22 7.39
N PRO A 7 -1.31 -9.04 8.05
CA PRO A 7 -0.67 -7.73 8.16
C PRO A 7 -0.20 -7.23 6.79
N ILE A 8 -0.18 -5.91 6.62
CA ILE A 8 0.44 -5.30 5.44
C ILE A 8 1.96 -5.36 5.58
N ARG A 9 2.63 -5.68 4.48
CA ARG A 9 4.09 -5.71 4.36
C ARG A 9 4.54 -5.09 3.04
N HIS A 10 5.76 -4.56 2.98
CA HIS A 10 6.34 -4.03 1.76
C HIS A 10 7.75 -4.55 1.52
N LYS A 11 8.20 -4.50 0.26
CA LYS A 11 9.57 -4.87 -0.11
C LYS A 11 10.56 -3.84 0.45
N ALA A 12 11.46 -4.31 1.33
CA ALA A 12 12.39 -3.45 2.04
C ALA A 12 13.45 -2.82 1.11
N SER A 13 13.81 -3.52 0.04
CA SER A 13 14.77 -3.06 -0.95
C SER A 13 14.09 -2.57 -2.24
N ALA A 14 14.80 -1.76 -3.01
CA ALA A 14 14.38 -1.33 -4.34
C ALA A 14 14.79 -2.31 -5.46
N ASP A 15 15.72 -3.22 -5.18
CA ASP A 15 16.16 -4.27 -6.11
C ASP A 15 15.25 -5.52 -6.09
N TRP A 16 14.14 -5.45 -5.33
CA TRP A 16 13.14 -6.50 -5.14
C TRP A 16 13.65 -7.80 -4.51
N GLN A 17 14.93 -7.83 -4.14
CA GLN A 17 15.60 -8.97 -3.50
C GLN A 17 15.63 -8.79 -1.99
N GLY A 18 15.47 -9.89 -1.25
CA GLY A 18 15.47 -9.87 0.21
C GLY A 18 14.09 -9.62 0.84
N ASP A 19 14.15 -9.20 2.10
CA ASP A 19 13.08 -9.33 3.08
C ASP A 19 11.95 -8.31 2.92
N TYR A 20 10.86 -8.61 3.63
CA TYR A 20 9.72 -7.72 3.77
C TYR A 20 9.81 -6.93 5.08
N ALA A 21 9.49 -5.65 5.02
CA ALA A 21 9.27 -4.80 6.18
C ALA A 21 7.76 -4.65 6.45
N SER A 22 7.40 -4.41 7.71
CA SER A 22 6.00 -4.21 8.10
C SER A 22 5.43 -2.89 7.55
N GLY A 23 4.13 -2.89 7.25
CA GLY A 23 3.40 -1.72 6.76
C GLY A 23 3.50 -1.54 5.24
N THR A 24 2.84 -0.50 4.74
CA THR A 24 2.88 -0.10 3.33
C THR A 24 4.23 0.52 2.96
N ASP A 25 4.62 0.42 1.70
CA ASP A 25 5.82 1.08 1.18
C ASP A 25 5.74 2.60 1.44
N PRO A 26 6.72 3.20 2.15
CA PRO A 26 6.71 4.64 2.42
C PRO A 26 6.71 5.48 1.14
N GLY A 27 7.36 4.98 0.08
CA GLY A 27 7.36 5.60 -1.24
C GLY A 27 6.09 5.37 -2.05
N ARG A 28 5.15 4.55 -1.55
CA ARG A 28 3.92 4.12 -2.24
C ARG A 28 4.19 3.68 -3.68
N ARG A 29 5.32 3.01 -3.89
CA ARG A 29 5.71 2.47 -5.18
C ARG A 29 4.69 1.43 -5.62
N ASP A 30 4.36 1.43 -6.90
CA ASP A 30 3.53 0.39 -7.47
C ASP A 30 4.14 -0.97 -7.19
N TYR A 31 3.26 -1.91 -6.83
CA TYR A 31 3.60 -3.31 -6.59
C TYR A 31 4.48 -3.56 -5.35
N ALA A 32 4.75 -2.54 -4.53
CA ALA A 32 5.69 -2.67 -3.42
C ALA A 32 5.05 -3.11 -2.09
N SER A 33 3.73 -2.93 -1.92
CA SER A 33 2.98 -3.32 -0.71
C SER A 33 2.07 -4.52 -0.95
N PHE A 34 1.94 -5.40 0.05
CA PHE A 34 1.22 -6.66 -0.02
C PHE A 34 0.45 -6.96 1.27
N THR A 35 -0.65 -7.72 1.16
CA THR A 35 -1.31 -8.40 2.28
C THR A 35 -1.88 -9.74 1.82
N GLU A 36 -2.17 -10.63 2.77
CA GLU A 36 -2.77 -11.93 2.51
C GLU A 36 -4.21 -11.94 3.00
N PHE A 37 -5.07 -12.61 2.25
CA PHE A 37 -6.49 -12.77 2.54
C PHE A 37 -6.83 -14.25 2.44
N ALA A 38 -7.37 -14.81 3.53
CA ALA A 38 -7.89 -16.17 3.55
C ALA A 38 -9.41 -16.14 3.49
N ASP A 39 -9.98 -16.75 2.45
CA ASP A 39 -11.42 -16.89 2.33
C ASP A 39 -11.96 -18.07 3.18
N PRO A 40 -13.26 -18.09 3.51
CA PRO A 40 -13.90 -19.19 4.23
C PRO A 40 -13.75 -20.58 3.58
N ASP A 41 -13.42 -20.62 2.29
CA ASP A 41 -13.30 -21.84 1.51
C ASP A 41 -11.87 -22.42 1.60
N GLY A 42 -10.95 -21.71 2.28
CA GLY A 42 -9.59 -22.15 2.55
C GLY A 42 -8.56 -21.70 1.51
N ASN A 43 -8.94 -20.87 0.53
CA ASN A 43 -7.96 -20.30 -0.39
C ASN A 43 -7.25 -19.10 0.25
N THR A 44 -5.96 -18.98 -0.02
CA THR A 44 -5.17 -17.81 0.37
C THR A 44 -4.80 -17.00 -0.86
N TRP A 45 -5.14 -15.72 -0.83
CA TRP A 45 -4.88 -14.76 -1.90
C TRP A 45 -3.86 -13.73 -1.44
N THR A 46 -2.88 -13.43 -2.29
CA THR A 46 -1.99 -12.27 -2.07
C THR A 46 -2.56 -11.06 -2.79
N ILE A 47 -2.87 -10.01 -2.04
CA ILE A 47 -3.29 -8.70 -2.55
C ILE A 47 -2.06 -7.81 -2.67
N GLN A 48 -1.94 -7.09 -3.78
CA GLN A 48 -0.82 -6.19 -4.07
C GLN A 48 -1.32 -4.79 -4.40
N GLU A 49 -0.71 -3.77 -3.78
CA GLU A 49 -1.03 -2.36 -4.03
C GLU A 49 -0.51 -1.92 -5.40
N ARG A 50 -1.32 -1.16 -6.15
CA ARG A 50 -0.94 -0.52 -7.42
C ARG A 50 -1.70 0.79 -7.61
N GLY A 51 -1.04 1.77 -8.22
CA GLY A 51 -1.66 2.97 -8.76
C GLY A 51 -1.90 4.04 -7.70
N TYR A 52 -1.00 4.17 -6.72
CA TYR A 52 -1.13 5.23 -5.72
C TYR A 52 -0.93 6.61 -6.38
N ALA A 53 -2.03 7.21 -6.83
CA ALA A 53 -2.09 8.62 -7.09
C ALA A 53 -2.27 9.31 -5.73
N ALA A 54 -1.21 9.95 -5.23
CA ALA A 54 -1.35 10.89 -4.13
C ALA A 54 -2.38 11.93 -4.56
N GLN A 55 -3.64 11.77 -4.14
CA GLN A 55 -4.67 12.77 -4.36
C GLN A 55 -4.20 14.03 -3.65
N SER A 56 -3.53 14.92 -4.39
CA SER A 56 -3.37 16.37 -4.16
C SER A 56 -3.62 16.85 -2.72
N GLN A 57 -2.89 16.30 -1.74
CA GLN A 57 -2.86 16.86 -0.40
C GLN A 57 -1.95 18.10 -0.44
N GLY A 58 -2.48 19.21 -0.95
CA GLY A 58 -1.75 20.48 -1.06
C GLY A 58 -2.29 21.56 -2.00
N ALA A 59 -3.39 21.36 -2.74
CA ALA A 59 -3.93 22.37 -3.65
C ALA A 59 -5.24 23.04 -3.13
N SER A 60 -5.21 23.54 -1.90
CA SER A 60 -6.12 24.62 -1.45
C SER A 60 -5.57 25.31 -0.20
N ALA A 61 -4.38 25.92 -0.33
CA ALA A 61 -3.87 26.85 0.66
C ALA A 61 -2.97 27.93 0.03
N LYS A 62 -3.37 28.52 -1.10
CA LYS A 62 -2.82 29.81 -1.56
C LYS A 62 -3.70 30.51 -2.59
N ALA A 63 -4.91 30.88 -2.21
CA ALA A 63 -5.73 31.82 -2.96
C ALA A 63 -6.39 32.79 -1.97
N ARG A 64 -5.63 33.79 -1.52
CA ARG A 64 -6.06 35.09 -0.94
C ARG A 64 -4.85 35.79 -0.33
N SER A 65 -3.97 36.30 -1.17
CA SER A 65 -2.99 37.34 -0.82
C SER A 65 -2.35 37.82 -2.11
N ARG A 66 -2.34 39.14 -2.31
CA ARG A 66 -1.98 39.94 -3.51
C ARG A 66 -3.16 40.19 -4.45
N SER A 67 -3.53 41.41 -4.81
CA SER A 67 -3.37 42.76 -4.25
C SER A 67 -4.41 43.61 -4.97
#